data_AF-A0A7J4YU31-F1
#
_entry.id   AF-A0A7J4YU31-F1
#
_cell.length_a   1.000
_cell.length_b   1.000
_cell.length_c   1.000
_cell.angle_alpha   90.00
_cell.angle_beta   90.00
_cell.angle_gamma   90.00
#
_symmetry.space_group_name_H-M   'P 1'
#
loop_
_entity.id
_entity.type
_entity.pdbx_description
1 polymer ?
#
loop_
_entity_poly.entity_id
_entity_poly.type
_entity_poly.pdbx_seq_one_letter_code
_entity_poly.pdbx_strand_id
1 'polypeptide(L)'
;MNFQTSVGLPVGLPPISHISPILLMGSCFAENMGTFLTEAKFQLDLNPFGILYNPLSISSALKEIITKKEYTEKDLFAYRGLWHSTMHHGSFSAITPEATLQNINARLLQAHQTVPKLDWLMLTFGTAYVYEAKETGKVASNCHKLPENDFNRRLLSVDEIVDEYTSLITDMAACNATLKFLFTVSPIRHIRDGMHANQLSKSTLLLAVDRLQQSFPEQVFYFPSYEIVLDELRDYRFYADDMLHPSPLAVHYLWERFSETFFSAETKQVIREVEDIRRDLAHKPFHPGSEAYQRFLGQIVLKIERLIRKYPYLDFQKETELCHTRLNP
;
A
#
# COMPACT_ATOMS: atom_id res chain seq x y z
N MET A 1 31.52 20.08 -4.90
CA MET A 1 30.44 20.34 -3.92
C MET A 1 29.35 19.31 -4.21
N ASN A 2 28.95 18.51 -3.22
CA ASN A 2 27.83 17.59 -3.40
C ASN A 2 26.54 18.39 -3.15
N PHE A 3 25.68 18.52 -4.16
CA PHE A 3 24.46 19.33 -4.08
C PHE A 3 23.23 18.51 -3.62
N GLN A 4 23.40 17.20 -3.41
CA GLN A 4 22.36 16.36 -2.81
C GLN A 4 22.61 16.20 -1.31
N THR A 5 21.56 16.45 -0.52
CA THR A 5 21.51 16.13 0.90
C THR A 5 20.77 14.81 1.06
N SER A 6 21.51 13.69 1.05
CA SER A 6 20.92 12.37 1.21
C SER A 6 20.29 12.22 2.60
N VAL A 7 19.04 11.78 2.64
CA VAL A 7 18.37 11.29 3.84
C VAL A 7 19.08 10.02 4.28
N GLY A 8 19.43 9.95 5.57
CA GLY A 8 20.00 8.74 6.16
C GLY A 8 18.96 7.62 6.15
N LEU A 9 19.22 6.56 5.38
CA LEU A 9 18.36 5.38 5.41
C LEU A 9 18.58 4.61 6.72
N PRO A 10 17.52 4.06 7.31
CA PRO A 10 17.66 3.21 8.48
C PRO A 10 18.47 1.95 8.12
N VAL A 11 19.32 1.52 9.04
CA VAL A 11 20.22 0.37 8.86
C VAL A 11 19.89 -0.74 9.86
N GLY A 12 20.20 -1.98 9.49
CA GLY A 12 19.98 -3.13 10.38
C GLY A 12 18.51 -3.52 10.56
N LEU A 13 17.61 -3.05 9.68
CA LEU A 13 16.20 -3.43 9.71
C LEU A 13 16.01 -4.90 9.29
N PRO A 14 14.98 -5.59 9.80
CA PRO A 14 14.64 -6.93 9.34
C PRO A 14 14.38 -6.93 7.82
N PRO A 15 14.95 -7.88 7.06
CA PRO A 15 14.79 -7.88 5.60
C PRO A 15 13.37 -8.29 5.21
N ILE A 16 12.90 -7.73 4.10
CA ILE A 16 11.67 -8.13 3.41
C ILE A 16 12.07 -9.03 2.23
N SER A 17 11.34 -10.12 2.02
CA SER A 17 11.59 -11.05 0.92
C SER A 17 10.29 -11.59 0.32
N HIS A 18 10.38 -12.30 -0.82
CA HIS A 18 9.21 -12.83 -1.54
C HIS A 18 8.41 -13.89 -0.77
N ILE A 19 9.00 -14.50 0.27
CA ILE A 19 8.28 -15.44 1.13
C ILE A 19 7.40 -14.72 2.17
N SER A 20 7.68 -13.45 2.45
CA SER A 20 7.00 -12.69 3.48
C SER A 20 5.63 -12.24 3.02
N PRO A 21 4.54 -12.67 3.69
CA PRO A 21 3.21 -12.15 3.39
C PRO A 21 3.08 -10.72 3.93
N ILE A 22 2.65 -9.81 3.08
CA ILE A 22 2.57 -8.38 3.34
C ILE A 22 1.11 -7.94 3.24
N LEU A 23 0.63 -7.18 4.22
CA LEU A 23 -0.56 -6.35 4.09
C LEU A 23 -0.11 -4.90 3.98
N LEU A 24 -0.44 -4.22 2.88
CA LEU A 24 -0.14 -2.81 2.65
C LEU A 24 -1.43 -1.99 2.65
N MET A 25 -1.52 -1.02 3.55
CA MET A 25 -2.67 -0.12 3.68
C MET A 25 -2.24 1.34 3.69
N GLY A 26 -3.01 2.22 3.06
CA GLY A 26 -2.79 3.65 3.20
C GLY A 26 -3.20 4.49 1.98
N SER A 27 -2.54 5.65 1.87
CA SER A 27 -2.80 6.67 0.83
C SER A 27 -2.53 6.16 -0.60
N CYS A 28 -2.78 6.98 -1.63
CA CYS A 28 -2.41 6.66 -3.01
C CYS A 28 -0.94 6.27 -3.20
N PHE A 29 -0.03 6.77 -2.34
CA PHE A 29 1.37 6.35 -2.39
C PHE A 29 1.57 4.87 -2.02
N ALA A 30 0.70 4.30 -1.17
CA ALA A 30 0.70 2.87 -0.89
C ALA A 30 0.38 2.06 -2.16
N GLU A 31 -0.53 2.52 -3.02
CA GLU A 31 -0.84 1.87 -4.30
C GLU A 31 0.36 1.87 -5.25
N ASN A 32 1.11 2.97 -5.29
CA ASN A 32 2.34 3.05 -6.08
C ASN A 32 3.37 2.01 -5.62
N MET A 33 3.66 1.96 -4.32
CA MET A 33 4.59 0.96 -3.76
C MET A 33 4.06 -0.47 -3.90
N GLY A 34 2.76 -0.65 -3.72
CA GLY A 34 2.07 -1.93 -3.89
C GLY A 34 2.15 -2.46 -5.33
N THR A 35 2.12 -1.55 -6.31
CA THR A 35 2.34 -1.89 -7.72
C THR A 35 3.73 -2.48 -7.91
N PHE A 36 4.80 -1.81 -7.44
CA PHE A 36 6.16 -2.33 -7.52
C PHE A 36 6.33 -3.69 -6.83
N LEU A 37 5.78 -3.84 -5.61
CA LEU A 37 5.82 -5.12 -4.89
C LEU A 37 5.09 -6.24 -5.63
N THR A 38 3.89 -5.97 -6.15
CA THR A 38 3.09 -6.93 -6.93
C THR A 38 3.82 -7.35 -8.21
N GLU A 39 4.34 -6.36 -8.91
CA GLU A 39 5.10 -6.53 -10.13
C GLU A 39 6.41 -7.30 -9.93
N ALA A 40 7.03 -7.13 -8.77
CA ALA A 40 8.19 -7.88 -8.32
C ALA A 40 7.81 -9.24 -7.69
N LYS A 41 6.55 -9.67 -7.76
CA LYS A 41 6.05 -10.98 -7.29
C LYS A 41 6.14 -11.21 -5.77
N PHE A 42 6.08 -10.15 -4.97
CA PHE A 42 5.89 -10.29 -3.53
C PHE A 42 4.47 -10.77 -3.20
N GLN A 43 4.31 -11.50 -2.10
CA GLN A 43 3.01 -11.90 -1.57
C GLN A 43 2.36 -10.70 -0.88
N LEU A 44 1.55 -9.95 -1.64
CA LEU A 44 0.96 -8.71 -1.21
C LEU A 44 -0.57 -8.77 -1.16
N ASP A 45 -1.13 -8.38 -0.03
CA ASP A 45 -2.52 -7.97 0.09
C ASP A 45 -2.59 -6.43 0.17
N LEU A 46 -3.22 -5.79 -0.81
CA LEU A 46 -3.21 -4.32 -0.96
C LEU A 46 -4.60 -3.74 -0.65
N ASN A 47 -4.64 -2.76 0.25
CA ASN A 47 -5.77 -1.87 0.55
C ASN A 47 -7.15 -2.60 0.55
N PRO A 48 -7.44 -3.49 1.53
CA PRO A 48 -8.70 -4.22 1.62
C PRO A 48 -9.96 -3.37 1.71
N PHE A 49 -9.84 -2.09 2.08
CA PHE A 49 -10.93 -1.13 2.14
C PHE A 49 -10.83 -0.08 1.03
N GLY A 50 -9.86 -0.24 0.11
CA GLY A 50 -9.37 0.81 -0.77
C GLY A 50 -8.49 1.82 -0.03
N ILE A 51 -8.27 2.97 -0.65
CA ILE A 51 -7.32 3.99 -0.16
C ILE A 51 -7.83 4.62 1.15
N LEU A 52 -7.01 4.55 2.19
CA LEU A 52 -7.27 5.15 3.50
C LEU A 52 -6.15 6.13 3.86
N TYR A 53 -6.49 7.38 4.17
CA TYR A 53 -5.46 8.42 4.33
C TYR A 53 -5.03 8.66 5.77
N ASN A 54 -5.93 8.53 6.75
CA ASN A 54 -5.68 8.96 8.11
C ASN A 54 -5.51 7.77 9.08
N PRO A 55 -4.76 7.96 10.18
CA PRO A 55 -4.50 6.89 11.15
C PRO A 55 -5.75 6.24 11.72
N LEU A 56 -6.77 7.01 12.12
CA LEU A 56 -7.97 6.45 12.76
C LEU A 56 -8.79 5.57 11.81
N SER A 57 -8.90 5.95 10.53
CA SER A 57 -9.57 5.12 9.53
C SER A 57 -8.83 3.81 9.25
N ILE A 58 -7.49 3.87 9.17
CA ILE A 58 -6.65 2.67 8.98
C ILE A 58 -6.77 1.75 10.19
N SER A 59 -6.66 2.29 11.41
CA SER A 59 -6.83 1.52 12.65
C SER A 59 -8.22 0.88 12.73
N SER A 60 -9.28 1.63 12.44
CA SER A 60 -10.65 1.11 12.42
C SER A 60 -10.79 -0.05 11.44
N ALA A 61 -10.26 0.07 10.21
CA ALA A 61 -10.28 -1.01 9.22
C ALA A 61 -9.52 -2.25 9.72
N LEU A 62 -8.35 -2.10 10.34
CA LEU A 62 -7.59 -3.21 10.91
C LEU A 62 -8.32 -3.89 12.06
N LYS A 63 -8.94 -3.11 12.97
CA LYS A 63 -9.79 -3.64 14.05
C LYS A 63 -10.97 -4.43 13.49
N GLU A 64 -11.60 -3.96 12.42
CA GLU A 64 -12.69 -4.67 11.75
C GLU A 64 -12.23 -5.96 11.05
N ILE A 65 -11.01 -5.96 10.49
CA ILE A 65 -10.39 -7.18 9.93
C ILE A 65 -10.17 -8.20 11.04
N ILE A 66 -9.52 -7.86 12.16
CA ILE A 66 -9.22 -8.84 13.22
C ILE A 66 -10.46 -9.34 13.95
N THR A 67 -11.47 -8.48 14.12
CA THR A 67 -12.76 -8.86 14.73
C THR A 67 -13.71 -9.55 13.76
N LYS A 68 -13.31 -9.65 12.47
CA LYS A 68 -14.13 -10.24 11.40
C LYS A 68 -15.53 -9.60 11.36
N LYS A 69 -15.58 -8.27 11.33
CA LYS A 69 -16.84 -7.53 11.26
C LYS A 69 -17.66 -7.99 10.06
N GLU A 70 -18.94 -8.25 10.29
CA GLU A 70 -19.92 -8.47 9.25
C GLU A 70 -20.65 -7.16 8.95
N TYR A 71 -20.55 -6.66 7.72
CA TYR A 71 -21.30 -5.51 7.27
C TYR A 71 -22.71 -5.92 6.88
N THR A 72 -23.67 -5.10 7.27
CA THR A 72 -25.10 -5.26 6.96
C THR A 72 -25.64 -4.02 6.26
N GLU A 73 -26.88 -4.06 5.78
CA GLU A 73 -27.51 -2.90 5.14
C GLU A 73 -27.52 -1.64 6.04
N LYS A 74 -27.49 -1.81 7.36
CA LYS A 74 -27.40 -0.70 8.35
C LYS A 74 -26.06 0.04 8.31
N ASP A 75 -25.03 -0.59 7.76
CA ASP A 75 -23.70 0.00 7.58
C ASP A 75 -23.57 0.71 6.23
N LEU A 76 -24.64 0.70 5.41
CA LEU A 76 -24.68 1.31 4.10
C LEU A 76 -25.56 2.55 4.06
N PHE A 77 -25.30 3.41 3.08
CA PHE A 77 -26.17 4.52 2.71
C PHE A 77 -26.24 4.65 1.19
N ALA A 78 -27.40 5.09 0.70
CA ALA A 78 -27.61 5.34 -0.72
C ALA A 78 -27.27 6.79 -1.06
N TYR A 79 -26.44 7.01 -2.09
CA TYR A 79 -26.13 8.34 -2.60
C TYR A 79 -25.82 8.28 -4.10
N ARG A 80 -26.37 9.22 -4.88
CA ARG A 80 -26.16 9.31 -6.34
C ARG A 80 -26.37 7.99 -7.10
N GLY A 81 -27.37 7.20 -6.69
CA GLY A 81 -27.75 5.94 -7.36
C GLY A 81 -26.85 4.74 -7.05
N LEU A 82 -25.97 4.85 -6.06
CA LEU A 82 -25.12 3.77 -5.57
C LEU A 82 -25.29 3.60 -4.06
N TRP A 83 -24.90 2.42 -3.57
CA TRP A 83 -24.80 2.11 -2.16
C TRP A 83 -23.35 2.14 -1.71
N HIS A 84 -23.12 2.76 -0.56
CA HIS A 84 -21.80 3.11 -0.07
C HIS A 84 -21.63 2.73 1.40
N SER A 85 -20.39 2.50 1.80
CA SER A 85 -19.96 2.48 3.20
C SER A 85 -18.99 3.63 3.44
N THR A 86 -19.11 4.33 4.56
CA THR A 86 -18.18 5.42 4.93
C THR A 86 -16.76 4.90 5.23
N MET A 87 -16.58 3.59 5.38
CA MET A 87 -15.29 2.93 5.61
C MET A 87 -14.61 2.45 4.32
N HIS A 88 -15.31 2.43 3.19
CA HIS A 88 -14.81 1.83 1.95
C HIS A 88 -14.67 2.84 0.82
N HIS A 89 -13.65 2.64 0.00
CA HIS A 89 -13.48 3.38 -1.25
C HIS A 89 -14.66 3.14 -2.21
N GLY A 90 -14.92 4.11 -3.10
CA GLY A 90 -16.02 4.04 -4.06
C GLY A 90 -15.97 2.85 -5.03
N SER A 91 -14.81 2.18 -5.15
CA SER A 91 -14.67 0.93 -5.91
C SER A 91 -15.43 -0.25 -5.33
N PHE A 92 -15.85 -0.18 -4.06
CA PHE A 92 -16.69 -1.21 -3.42
C PHE A 92 -18.19 -0.96 -3.63
N SER A 93 -18.55 0.24 -4.06
CA SER A 93 -19.94 0.67 -4.19
C SER A 93 -20.61 0.04 -5.41
N ALA A 94 -21.87 -0.35 -5.25
CA ALA A 94 -22.67 -0.94 -6.32
C ALA A 94 -24.09 -0.36 -6.34
N ILE A 95 -24.85 -0.68 -7.40
CA ILE A 95 -26.22 -0.17 -7.60
C ILE A 95 -27.19 -0.75 -6.57
N THR A 96 -26.90 -1.93 -6.04
CA THR A 96 -27.73 -2.60 -5.03
C THR A 96 -26.98 -2.77 -3.71
N PRO A 97 -27.69 -2.79 -2.56
CA PRO A 97 -27.06 -3.02 -1.27
C PRO A 97 -26.44 -4.41 -1.20
N GLU A 98 -27.09 -5.44 -1.76
CA GLU A 98 -26.59 -6.82 -1.72
C GLU A 98 -25.24 -6.97 -2.43
N ALA A 99 -25.09 -6.37 -3.62
CA ALA A 99 -23.83 -6.40 -4.35
C ALA A 99 -22.73 -5.65 -3.61
N THR A 100 -23.06 -4.51 -2.99
CA THR A 100 -22.12 -3.71 -2.18
C THR A 100 -21.65 -4.51 -0.95
N LEU A 101 -22.58 -5.14 -0.23
CA LEU A 101 -22.26 -6.00 0.92
C LEU A 101 -21.43 -7.22 0.53
N GLN A 102 -21.73 -7.84 -0.62
CA GLN A 102 -20.94 -8.96 -1.13
C GLN A 102 -19.48 -8.54 -1.37
N ASN A 103 -19.26 -7.41 -2.05
CA ASN A 103 -17.91 -6.88 -2.31
C ASN A 103 -17.15 -6.61 -1.01
N ILE A 104 -17.79 -5.96 -0.05
CA ILE A 104 -17.19 -5.59 1.25
C ILE A 104 -16.89 -6.84 2.07
N ASN A 105 -17.88 -7.68 2.34
CA ASN A 105 -17.74 -8.83 3.23
C ASN A 105 -16.80 -9.89 2.66
N ALA A 106 -16.82 -10.13 1.34
CA ALA A 106 -15.89 -11.06 0.71
C ALA A 106 -14.44 -10.59 0.86
N ARG A 107 -14.18 -9.30 0.64
CA ARG A 107 -12.83 -8.74 0.74
C ARG A 107 -12.33 -8.70 2.19
N LEU A 108 -13.20 -8.34 3.13
CA LEU A 108 -12.89 -8.34 4.57
C LEU A 108 -12.58 -9.76 5.05
N LEU A 109 -13.37 -10.76 4.64
CA LEU A 109 -13.13 -12.16 4.98
C LEU A 109 -11.77 -12.63 4.46
N GLN A 110 -11.41 -12.28 3.22
CA GLN A 110 -10.10 -12.60 2.65
C GLN A 110 -8.97 -11.98 3.47
N ALA A 111 -9.07 -10.69 3.83
CA ALA A 111 -8.06 -10.00 4.65
C ALA A 111 -7.96 -10.62 6.06
N HIS A 112 -9.09 -10.97 6.68
CA HIS A 112 -9.10 -11.60 8.00
C HIS A 112 -8.33 -12.93 8.01
N GLN A 113 -8.47 -13.73 6.94
CA GLN A 113 -7.79 -15.02 6.82
C GLN A 113 -6.27 -14.90 6.64
N THR A 114 -5.74 -13.75 6.22
CA THR A 114 -4.31 -13.54 6.01
C THR A 114 -3.61 -13.01 7.26
N VAL A 115 -4.30 -12.31 8.17
CA VAL A 115 -3.69 -11.69 9.37
C VAL A 115 -2.78 -12.62 10.17
N PRO A 116 -3.18 -13.86 10.53
CA PRO A 116 -2.32 -14.75 11.32
C PRO A 116 -1.03 -15.18 10.61
N LYS A 117 -0.91 -14.95 9.31
CA LYS A 117 0.21 -15.35 8.45
C LYS A 117 1.09 -14.17 8.03
N LEU A 118 0.72 -12.94 8.40
CA LEU A 118 1.45 -11.74 7.97
C LEU A 118 2.83 -11.68 8.63
N ASP A 119 3.86 -11.42 7.83
CA ASP A 119 5.16 -11.02 8.36
C ASP A 119 5.22 -9.50 8.56
N TRP A 120 4.57 -8.77 7.64
CA TRP A 120 4.61 -7.31 7.59
C TRP A 120 3.23 -6.70 7.41
N LEU A 121 2.95 -5.70 8.23
CA LEU A 121 1.89 -4.73 8.05
C LEU A 121 2.52 -3.38 7.70
N MET A 122 2.39 -2.97 6.45
CA MET A 122 2.94 -1.72 5.93
C MET A 122 1.85 -0.66 5.88
N LEU A 123 2.07 0.49 6.55
CA LEU A 123 1.08 1.53 6.74
C LEU A 123 1.60 2.87 6.20
N THR A 124 0.90 3.43 5.21
CA THR A 124 1.23 4.73 4.62
C THR A 124 0.23 5.80 5.06
N PHE A 125 0.63 6.67 5.98
CA PHE A 125 -0.21 7.77 6.43
C PHE A 125 -0.18 8.94 5.43
N GLY A 126 -1.36 9.30 4.93
CA GLY A 126 -1.57 10.45 4.04
C GLY A 126 -1.73 11.75 4.82
N THR A 127 -2.59 11.78 5.83
CA THR A 127 -2.96 13.01 6.54
C THR A 127 -3.39 12.71 7.98
N ALA A 128 -3.11 13.63 8.88
CA ALA A 128 -3.63 13.63 10.25
C ALA A 128 -5.00 14.32 10.34
N TYR A 129 -5.52 14.85 9.23
CA TYR A 129 -6.87 15.37 9.17
C TYR A 129 -7.90 14.26 9.02
N VAL A 130 -8.99 14.43 9.73
CA VAL A 130 -10.06 13.47 9.88
C VAL A 130 -11.39 14.17 9.59
N TYR A 131 -12.34 13.46 8.99
CA TYR A 131 -13.72 13.91 8.81
C TYR A 131 -14.62 13.08 9.71
N GLU A 132 -15.27 13.72 10.67
CA GLU A 132 -16.21 13.08 11.58
C GLU A 132 -17.63 13.40 11.14
N ALA A 133 -18.44 12.38 10.88
CA ALA A 133 -19.83 12.56 10.55
C ALA A 133 -20.56 13.19 11.74
N LYS A 134 -21.20 14.35 11.54
CA LYS A 134 -21.86 15.11 12.63
C LYS A 134 -22.95 14.32 13.33
N GLU A 135 -23.65 13.47 12.60
CA GLU A 135 -24.76 12.67 13.12
C GLU A 135 -24.28 11.57 14.08
N THR A 136 -23.14 10.93 13.80
CA THR A 136 -22.69 9.74 14.53
C THR A 136 -21.44 9.98 15.38
N GLY A 137 -20.74 11.09 15.16
CA GLY A 137 -19.42 11.36 15.72
C GLY A 137 -18.30 10.43 15.20
N LYS A 138 -18.61 9.53 14.26
CA LYS A 138 -17.63 8.55 13.76
C LYS A 138 -16.79 9.16 12.64
N VAL A 139 -15.52 8.79 12.60
CA VAL A 139 -14.62 9.12 11.50
C VAL A 139 -15.08 8.42 10.23
N ALA A 140 -15.34 9.18 9.18
CA ALA A 140 -15.57 8.68 7.83
C ALA A 140 -14.24 8.60 7.08
N SER A 141 -13.89 7.41 6.59
CA SER A 141 -12.72 7.24 5.73
C SER A 141 -12.95 7.80 4.32
N ASN A 142 -14.19 7.68 3.84
CA ASN A 142 -14.62 8.17 2.53
C ASN A 142 -15.99 8.83 2.66
N CYS A 143 -16.05 10.11 2.32
CA CYS A 143 -17.29 10.89 2.37
C CYS A 143 -18.16 10.69 1.12
N HIS A 144 -17.73 9.96 0.08
CA HIS A 144 -18.49 9.69 -1.16
C HIS A 144 -19.10 10.93 -1.82
N LYS A 145 -18.40 12.07 -1.73
CA LYS A 145 -18.85 13.39 -2.23
C LYS A 145 -20.16 13.88 -1.59
N LEU A 146 -20.50 13.39 -0.39
CA LEU A 146 -21.53 13.97 0.46
C LEU A 146 -21.20 15.45 0.78
N PRO A 147 -22.22 16.27 1.08
CA PRO A 147 -22.03 17.65 1.47
C PRO A 147 -21.01 17.82 2.60
N GLU A 148 -20.10 18.78 2.45
CA GLU A 148 -19.06 19.06 3.47
C GLU A 148 -19.68 19.43 4.83
N ASN A 149 -20.85 20.08 4.81
CA ASN A 149 -21.57 20.47 6.02
C ASN A 149 -22.02 19.28 6.88
N ASP A 150 -21.97 18.05 6.38
CA ASP A 150 -22.32 16.84 7.13
C ASP A 150 -21.17 16.37 8.03
N PHE A 151 -19.97 16.96 7.87
CA PHE A 151 -18.76 16.53 8.56
C PHE A 151 -18.14 17.66 9.38
N ASN A 152 -17.57 17.28 10.52
CA ASN A 152 -16.59 18.09 11.24
C ASN A 152 -15.21 17.65 10.80
N ARG A 153 -14.41 18.59 10.30
CA ARG A 153 -13.02 18.32 9.94
C ARG A 153 -12.11 18.79 11.05
N ARG A 154 -11.24 17.92 11.55
CA ARG A 154 -10.25 18.28 12.58
C ARG A 154 -8.90 17.62 12.35
N LEU A 155 -7.86 18.22 12.91
CA LEU A 155 -6.52 17.65 12.98
C LEU A 155 -6.45 16.75 14.21
N LEU A 156 -5.97 15.52 14.03
CA LEU A 156 -5.67 14.62 15.16
C LEU A 156 -4.49 15.15 15.97
N SER A 157 -4.52 14.95 17.28
CA SER A 157 -3.33 15.14 18.11
C SER A 157 -2.36 13.95 17.98
N VAL A 158 -1.11 14.18 18.37
CA VAL A 158 -0.09 13.11 18.43
C VAL A 158 -0.51 12.02 19.42
N ASP A 159 -1.01 12.40 20.60
CA ASP A 159 -1.40 11.47 21.67
C ASP A 159 -2.57 10.59 21.23
N GLU A 160 -3.59 11.15 20.55
CA GLU A 160 -4.70 10.35 19.99
C GLU A 160 -4.21 9.25 19.03
N ILE A 161 -3.22 9.54 18.19
CA ILE A 161 -2.67 8.55 17.26
C ILE A 161 -1.86 7.51 18.02
N VAL A 162 -1.01 7.94 18.94
CA VAL A 162 -0.14 7.04 19.72
C VAL A 162 -0.96 6.09 20.60
N ASP A 163 -1.98 6.58 21.30
CA ASP A 163 -2.84 5.77 22.16
C ASP A 163 -3.61 4.73 21.34
N GLU A 164 -4.21 5.15 20.23
CA GLU A 164 -4.95 4.26 19.33
C GLU A 164 -4.05 3.16 18.74
N TYR A 165 -2.85 3.53 18.29
CA TYR A 165 -1.91 2.57 17.68
C TYR A 165 -1.21 1.69 18.70
N THR A 166 -0.99 2.16 19.93
CA THR A 166 -0.49 1.33 21.04
C THR A 166 -1.48 0.20 21.34
N SER A 167 -2.77 0.52 21.41
CA SER A 167 -3.84 -0.49 21.54
C SER A 167 -3.85 -1.44 20.34
N LEU A 168 -3.87 -0.90 19.12
CA LEU A 168 -3.93 -1.69 17.89
C LEU A 168 -2.74 -2.66 17.77
N ILE A 169 -1.52 -2.19 18.00
CA ILE A 169 -0.32 -3.03 17.93
C ILE A 169 -0.42 -4.17 18.95
N THR A 170 -0.90 -3.89 20.16
CA THR A 170 -1.12 -4.91 21.20
C THR A 170 -2.16 -5.95 20.77
N ASP A 171 -3.30 -5.51 20.23
CA ASP A 171 -4.37 -6.39 19.76
C ASP A 171 -3.90 -7.27 18.59
N MET A 172 -3.19 -6.69 17.63
CA MET A 172 -2.62 -7.40 16.49
C MET A 172 -1.53 -8.39 16.92
N ALA A 173 -0.69 -8.03 17.90
CA ALA A 173 0.33 -8.92 18.45
C ALA A 173 -0.28 -10.14 19.16
N ALA A 174 -1.47 -9.99 19.76
CA ALA A 174 -2.22 -11.12 20.31
C ALA A 174 -2.69 -12.11 19.23
N CYS A 175 -2.93 -11.64 18.01
CA CYS A 175 -3.23 -12.48 16.85
C CYS A 175 -1.97 -13.07 16.20
N ASN A 176 -0.89 -12.29 16.16
CA ASN A 176 0.37 -12.64 15.50
C ASN A 176 1.56 -11.92 16.17
N ALA A 177 2.23 -12.61 17.10
CA ALA A 177 3.28 -12.03 17.92
C ALA A 177 4.58 -11.68 17.16
N THR A 178 4.74 -12.15 15.92
CA THR A 178 5.94 -11.90 15.09
C THR A 178 5.71 -10.82 14.03
N LEU A 179 4.50 -10.26 13.97
CA LEU A 179 4.11 -9.22 13.01
C LEU A 179 4.96 -7.97 13.18
N LYS A 180 5.49 -7.47 12.07
CA LYS A 180 6.24 -6.21 12.02
C LYS A 180 5.38 -5.12 11.39
N PHE A 181 5.44 -3.93 11.96
CA PHE A 181 4.78 -2.74 11.47
C PHE A 181 5.81 -1.86 10.78
N LEU A 182 5.57 -1.55 9.50
CA LEU A 182 6.39 -0.60 8.76
C LEU A 182 5.56 0.63 8.42
N PHE A 183 5.83 1.74 9.09
CA PHE A 183 5.19 3.02 8.80
C PHE A 183 5.95 3.80 7.74
N THR A 184 5.21 4.59 6.98
CA THR A 184 5.76 5.68 6.19
C THR A 184 4.76 6.83 6.12
N VAL A 185 5.25 8.06 6.05
CA VAL A 185 4.42 9.24 5.78
C VAL A 185 4.43 9.49 4.28
N SER A 186 3.25 9.57 3.68
CA SER A 186 3.10 9.77 2.23
C SER A 186 3.77 11.09 1.79
N PRO A 187 4.56 11.09 0.70
CA PRO A 187 5.11 12.32 0.11
C PRO A 187 4.06 13.20 -0.56
N ILE A 188 2.85 12.70 -0.80
CA ILE A 188 1.77 13.45 -1.46
C ILE A 188 1.33 14.62 -0.57
N ARG A 189 1.26 15.81 -1.18
CA ARG A 189 0.87 17.07 -0.53
C ARG A 189 -0.67 17.22 -0.50
N HIS A 190 -1.24 17.45 0.69
CA HIS A 190 -2.66 17.73 0.87
C HIS A 190 -2.90 19.23 1.08
N ILE A 191 -3.31 19.94 0.02
CA ILE A 191 -3.33 21.41 0.01
C ILE A 191 -4.68 22.06 0.32
N ARG A 192 -5.67 21.28 0.75
CA ARG A 192 -7.03 21.78 1.00
C ARG A 192 -7.06 23.04 1.87
N ASP A 193 -6.23 23.08 2.92
CA ASP A 193 -6.08 24.25 3.81
C ASP A 193 -4.71 24.91 3.68
N GLY A 194 -4.05 24.72 2.54
CA GLY A 194 -2.74 25.28 2.24
C GLY A 194 -1.55 24.47 2.78
N MET A 195 -0.36 24.90 2.36
CA MET A 195 0.88 24.18 2.63
C MET A 195 1.26 24.17 4.11
N HIS A 196 0.91 25.21 4.87
CA HIS A 196 1.17 25.25 6.31
C HIS A 196 0.40 24.15 7.04
N ALA A 197 -0.90 24.01 6.77
CA ALA A 197 -1.72 22.94 7.33
C ALA A 197 -1.23 21.55 6.92
N ASN A 198 -0.78 21.38 5.67
CA ASN A 198 -0.12 20.15 5.25
C ASN A 198 1.12 19.84 6.11
N GLN A 199 1.99 20.83 6.34
CA GLN A 199 3.19 20.62 7.15
C GLN A 199 2.84 20.25 8.59
N LEU A 200 1.89 20.94 9.23
CA LEU A 200 1.40 20.57 10.56
C LEU A 200 0.89 19.14 10.58
N SER A 201 0.08 18.75 9.60
CA SER A 201 -0.41 17.38 9.47
C SER A 201 0.72 16.36 9.33
N LYS A 202 1.71 16.60 8.47
CA LYS A 202 2.81 15.65 8.25
C LYS A 202 3.68 15.55 9.50
N SER A 203 3.97 16.68 10.16
CA SER A 203 4.69 16.72 11.44
C SER A 203 3.98 15.94 12.53
N THR A 204 2.65 16.05 12.66
CA THR A 204 1.87 15.25 13.61
C THR A 204 2.06 13.75 13.36
N LEU A 205 1.98 13.31 12.09
CA LEU A 205 2.17 11.89 11.74
C LEU A 205 3.60 11.42 12.06
N LEU A 206 4.61 12.21 11.72
CA LEU A 206 6.01 11.90 11.99
C LEU A 206 6.27 11.76 13.50
N LEU A 207 5.78 12.71 14.32
CA LEU A 207 5.92 12.67 15.77
C LEU A 207 5.21 11.45 16.38
N ALA A 208 4.04 11.07 15.87
CA ALA A 208 3.33 9.90 16.35
C ALA A 208 4.09 8.60 16.01
N VAL A 209 4.57 8.47 14.77
CA VAL A 209 5.35 7.30 14.34
C VAL A 209 6.65 7.17 15.13
N ASP A 210 7.37 8.28 15.37
CA ASP A 210 8.60 8.28 16.18
C ASP A 210 8.34 7.76 17.61
N ARG A 211 7.28 8.21 18.26
CA ARG A 211 6.90 7.72 19.60
C ARG A 211 6.51 6.23 19.60
N LEU A 212 5.80 5.76 18.57
CA LEU A 212 5.47 4.35 18.41
C LEU A 212 6.72 3.50 18.21
N GLN A 213 7.68 3.98 17.41
CA GLN A 213 8.95 3.31 17.19
C GLN A 213 9.77 3.19 18.48
N GLN A 214 9.77 4.23 19.32
CA GLN A 214 10.42 4.20 20.63
C GLN A 214 9.73 3.25 21.62
N SER A 215 8.40 3.14 21.54
CA SER A 215 7.61 2.26 22.41
C SER A 215 7.71 0.79 22.02
N PHE A 216 7.92 0.51 20.73
CA PHE A 216 7.95 -0.84 20.15
C PHE A 216 9.15 -1.06 19.21
N PRO A 217 10.40 -0.88 19.67
CA PRO A 217 11.59 -0.80 18.80
C PRO A 217 11.89 -2.09 18.00
N GLU A 218 11.41 -3.24 18.47
CA GLU A 218 11.62 -4.54 17.81
C GLU A 218 10.51 -4.89 16.80
N GLN A 219 9.38 -4.16 16.82
CA GLN A 219 8.20 -4.46 16.00
C GLN A 219 7.83 -3.32 15.05
N VAL A 220 8.12 -2.07 15.42
CA VAL A 220 7.75 -0.88 14.67
C VAL A 220 8.97 -0.30 13.98
N PHE A 221 8.85 -0.07 12.68
CA PHE A 221 9.89 0.47 11.82
C PHE A 221 9.34 1.62 10.97
N TYR A 222 10.22 2.46 10.45
CA TYR A 222 9.86 3.60 9.62
C TYR A 222 10.68 3.66 8.33
N PHE A 223 10.01 3.98 7.21
CA PHE A 223 10.66 4.32 5.94
C PHE A 223 10.43 5.81 5.60
N PRO A 224 11.49 6.61 5.39
CA PRO A 224 11.39 8.07 5.28
C PRO A 224 11.03 8.56 3.87
N SER A 225 9.89 8.12 3.32
CA SER A 225 9.50 8.48 1.94
C SER A 225 9.14 9.96 1.79
N TYR A 226 8.54 10.59 2.80
CA TYR A 226 8.22 12.01 2.81
C TYR A 226 9.47 12.88 2.74
N GLU A 227 10.45 12.55 3.59
CA GLU A 227 11.72 13.24 3.74
C GLU A 227 12.58 13.08 2.49
N ILE A 228 12.64 11.89 1.89
CA ILE A 228 13.37 11.69 0.63
C ILE A 228 12.84 12.62 -0.46
N VAL A 229 11.52 12.72 -0.61
CA VAL A 229 10.94 13.63 -1.62
C VAL A 229 11.23 15.09 -1.27
N LEU A 230 11.12 15.47 0.00
CA LEU A 230 11.34 16.84 0.44
C LEU A 230 12.81 17.27 0.31
N ASP A 231 13.74 16.40 0.64
CA ASP A 231 15.14 16.74 0.89
C ASP A 231 16.10 16.27 -0.21
N GLU A 232 15.82 15.14 -0.88
CA GLU A 232 16.63 14.65 -2.00
C GLU A 232 16.06 15.06 -3.36
N LEU A 233 14.72 15.08 -3.50
CA LEU A 233 14.02 15.26 -4.78
C LEU A 233 13.38 16.65 -4.92
N ARG A 234 14.15 17.71 -4.67
CA ARG A 234 13.67 19.11 -4.56
C ARG A 234 13.25 19.78 -5.88
N ASP A 235 13.57 19.19 -7.03
CA ASP A 235 13.30 19.77 -8.35
C ASP A 235 11.87 19.46 -8.83
N TYR A 236 11.22 20.39 -9.52
CA TYR A 236 9.86 20.23 -10.05
C TYR A 236 9.68 19.01 -10.95
N ARG A 237 10.74 18.50 -11.59
CA ARG A 237 10.70 17.25 -12.39
C ARG A 237 10.25 16.02 -11.59
N PHE A 238 10.36 16.08 -10.26
CA PHE A 238 9.97 15.01 -9.35
C PHE A 238 8.51 15.10 -8.89
N TYR A 239 7.77 16.11 -9.35
CA TYR A 239 6.34 16.25 -9.14
C TYR A 239 5.59 15.96 -10.44
N ALA A 240 4.42 15.33 -10.33
CA ALA A 240 3.49 15.15 -11.43
C ALA A 240 2.87 16.50 -11.84
N ASP A 241 2.06 16.51 -12.90
CA ASP A 241 1.49 17.73 -13.49
C ASP A 241 0.67 18.57 -12.51
N ASP A 242 0.11 17.96 -11.45
CA ASP A 242 -0.64 18.67 -10.41
C ASP A 242 0.25 19.35 -9.36
N MET A 243 1.57 19.14 -9.41
CA MET A 243 2.57 19.64 -8.47
C MET A 243 2.39 19.15 -7.02
N LEU A 244 1.56 18.12 -6.80
CA LEU A 244 1.24 17.56 -5.47
C LEU A 244 1.67 16.11 -5.33
N HIS A 245 1.49 15.32 -6.38
CA HIS A 245 1.89 13.93 -6.42
C HIS A 245 3.35 13.80 -6.87
N PRO A 246 4.10 12.80 -6.38
CA PRO A 246 5.39 12.46 -6.96
C PRO A 246 5.22 12.01 -8.42
N SER A 247 6.15 12.42 -9.29
CA SER A 247 6.21 11.94 -10.67
C SER A 247 6.61 10.46 -10.73
N PRO A 248 6.37 9.74 -11.85
CA PRO A 248 6.81 8.36 -12.00
C PRO A 248 8.31 8.16 -11.72
N LEU A 249 9.14 9.14 -12.08
CA LEU A 249 10.58 9.14 -11.78
C LEU A 249 10.84 9.18 -10.27
N ALA A 250 10.12 10.03 -9.53
CA ALA A 250 10.26 10.14 -8.08
C ALA A 250 9.77 8.86 -7.36
N VAL A 251 8.66 8.27 -7.82
CA VAL A 251 8.17 7.00 -7.29
C VAL A 251 9.18 5.88 -7.53
N HIS A 252 9.75 5.80 -8.73
CA HIS A 252 10.79 4.79 -9.03
C HIS A 252 12.02 4.97 -8.13
N TYR A 253 12.48 6.20 -7.93
CA TYR A 253 13.57 6.48 -7.00
C TYR A 253 13.24 6.04 -5.56
N LEU A 254 12.03 6.29 -5.08
CA LEU A 254 11.59 5.81 -3.76
C LEU A 254 11.58 4.28 -3.67
N TRP A 255 11.21 3.58 -4.74
CA TRP A 255 11.33 2.12 -4.84
C TRP A 255 12.79 1.65 -4.74
N GLU A 256 13.72 2.33 -5.41
CA GLU A 256 15.15 2.03 -5.29
C GLU A 256 15.65 2.21 -3.85
N ARG A 257 15.30 3.32 -3.19
CA ARG A 257 15.66 3.58 -1.78
C ARG A 257 15.03 2.58 -0.83
N PHE A 258 13.79 2.16 -1.10
CA PHE A 258 13.12 1.09 -0.35
C PHE A 258 13.85 -0.25 -0.51
N SER A 259 14.21 -0.61 -1.75
CA SER A 259 14.98 -1.81 -2.08
C SER A 259 16.35 -1.80 -1.39
N GLU A 260 17.05 -0.67 -1.40
CA GLU A 260 18.31 -0.48 -0.69
C GLU A 260 18.19 -0.75 0.81
N THR A 261 17.10 -0.29 1.42
CA THR A 261 16.84 -0.37 2.86
C THR A 261 16.46 -1.79 3.30
N PHE A 262 15.54 -2.44 2.59
CA PHE A 262 14.85 -3.63 3.10
C PHE A 262 15.20 -4.93 2.40
N PHE A 263 15.81 -4.91 1.21
CA PHE A 263 16.04 -6.14 0.45
C PHE A 263 17.47 -6.63 0.55
N SER A 264 17.61 -7.92 0.86
CA SER A 264 18.89 -8.63 0.78
C SER A 264 19.41 -8.68 -0.66
N ALA A 265 20.70 -8.97 -0.84
CA ALA A 265 21.29 -9.16 -2.16
C ALA A 265 20.58 -10.28 -2.96
N GLU A 266 20.18 -11.36 -2.28
CA GLU A 266 19.37 -12.42 -2.88
C GLU A 266 18.00 -11.91 -3.32
N THR A 267 17.29 -11.16 -2.48
CA THR A 267 15.98 -10.61 -2.83
C THR A 267 16.09 -9.69 -4.05
N LYS A 268 17.10 -8.81 -4.08
CA LYS A 268 17.39 -7.95 -5.24
C LYS A 268 17.71 -8.74 -6.50
N GLN A 269 18.40 -9.88 -6.37
CA GLN A 269 18.64 -10.77 -7.51
C GLN A 269 17.33 -11.35 -8.05
N VAL A 270 16.44 -11.85 -7.18
CA VAL A 270 15.14 -12.38 -7.60
C VAL A 270 14.32 -11.31 -8.33
N ILE A 271 14.28 -10.08 -7.80
CA ILE A 271 13.57 -8.95 -8.43
C ILE A 271 14.08 -8.73 -9.86
N ARG A 272 15.41 -8.73 -10.07
CA ARG A 272 15.99 -8.57 -11.42
C ARG A 272 15.59 -9.71 -12.37
N GLU A 273 15.59 -10.94 -11.89
CA GLU A 273 15.18 -12.11 -12.70
C GLU A 273 13.68 -12.03 -13.07
N VAL A 274 12.83 -11.56 -12.15
CA VAL A 274 11.40 -11.29 -12.39
C VAL A 274 11.22 -10.16 -13.42
N GLU A 275 11.94 -9.04 -13.24
CA GLU A 275 11.90 -7.89 -14.15
C GLU A 275 12.33 -8.26 -15.58
N ASP A 276 13.37 -9.08 -15.72
CA ASP A 276 13.82 -9.59 -17.01
C ASP A 276 12.73 -10.40 -17.71
N ILE A 277 12.04 -11.31 -16.99
CA ILE A 277 10.91 -12.08 -17.53
C ILE A 277 9.77 -11.16 -17.96
N ARG A 278 9.40 -10.18 -17.11
CA ARG A 278 8.34 -9.21 -17.42
C ARG A 278 8.67 -8.37 -18.66
N ARG A 279 9.91 -7.90 -18.78
CA ARG A 279 10.39 -7.14 -19.94
C ARG A 279 10.32 -7.98 -21.21
N ASP A 280 10.75 -9.23 -21.15
CA ASP A 280 10.69 -10.15 -22.29
C ASP A 280 9.23 -10.40 -22.74
N LEU A 281 8.29 -10.57 -21.79
CA LEU A 281 6.86 -10.75 -22.07
C LEU A 281 6.16 -9.51 -22.64
N ALA A 282 6.65 -8.33 -22.28
CA ALA A 282 6.15 -7.04 -22.78
C ALA A 282 6.62 -6.74 -24.21
N HIS A 283 7.62 -7.47 -24.73
CA HIS A 283 8.09 -7.32 -26.09
C HIS A 283 6.97 -7.62 -27.10
N LYS A 284 6.74 -6.67 -28.02
CA LYS A 284 5.76 -6.82 -29.11
C LYS A 284 6.49 -7.28 -30.38
N PRO A 285 6.37 -8.55 -30.80
CA PRO A 285 7.05 -9.03 -32.00
C PRO A 285 6.44 -8.45 -33.27
N PHE A 286 7.27 -8.19 -34.28
CA PHE A 286 6.80 -7.79 -35.61
C PHE A 286 6.07 -8.91 -36.35
N HIS A 287 6.49 -10.17 -36.13
CA HIS A 287 5.89 -11.37 -36.73
C HIS A 287 5.55 -12.41 -35.65
N PRO A 288 4.36 -12.32 -35.02
CA PRO A 288 3.95 -13.22 -33.94
C PRO A 288 3.88 -14.71 -34.33
N GLY A 289 3.71 -15.04 -35.61
CA GLY A 289 3.70 -16.43 -36.09
C GLY A 289 5.06 -17.01 -36.46
N SER A 290 6.15 -16.26 -36.29
CA SER A 290 7.48 -16.73 -36.72
C SER A 290 8.07 -17.77 -35.77
N GLU A 291 8.83 -18.74 -36.30
CA GLU A 291 9.58 -19.70 -35.49
C GLU A 291 10.52 -19.01 -34.49
N ALA A 292 11.09 -17.87 -34.87
CA ALA A 292 11.96 -17.08 -34.00
C ALA A 292 11.22 -16.60 -32.75
N TYR A 293 9.98 -16.12 -32.89
CA TYR A 293 9.17 -15.71 -31.75
C TYR A 293 8.71 -16.90 -30.91
N GLN A 294 8.38 -18.04 -31.51
CA GLN A 294 8.07 -19.26 -30.77
C GLN A 294 9.28 -19.74 -29.93
N ARG A 295 10.49 -19.73 -30.49
CA ARG A 295 11.72 -20.04 -29.74
C ARG A 295 11.95 -19.04 -28.60
N PHE A 296 11.70 -17.75 -28.83
CA PHE A 296 11.80 -16.71 -27.80
C PHE A 296 10.82 -16.95 -26.64
N LEU A 297 9.55 -17.26 -26.93
CA LEU A 297 8.57 -17.62 -25.89
C LEU A 297 9.00 -18.88 -25.12
N GLY A 298 9.52 -19.90 -25.81
CA GLY A 298 10.08 -21.09 -25.15
C GLY A 298 11.24 -20.77 -24.20
N GLN A 299 12.10 -19.80 -24.55
CA GLN A 299 13.15 -19.33 -23.66
C GLN A 299 12.60 -18.64 -22.41
N ILE A 300 11.50 -17.87 -22.53
CA ILE A 300 10.83 -17.26 -21.38
C ILE A 300 10.28 -18.34 -20.45
N VAL A 301 9.60 -19.36 -20.99
CA VAL A 301 9.09 -20.50 -20.19
C VAL A 301 10.22 -21.19 -19.44
N LEU A 302 11.34 -21.49 -20.10
CA LEU A 302 12.51 -22.10 -19.45
C LEU A 302 13.11 -21.22 -18.34
N LYS A 303 13.12 -19.88 -18.53
CA LYS A 303 13.53 -18.93 -17.47
C LYS A 303 12.60 -19.02 -16.27
N ILE A 304 11.28 -19.00 -16.50
CA ILE A 304 10.26 -19.13 -15.46
C ILE A 304 10.43 -20.45 -14.70
N GLU A 305 10.53 -21.58 -15.41
CA GLU A 305 10.72 -22.90 -14.79
C GLU A 305 11.98 -22.99 -13.93
N ARG A 306 13.09 -22.40 -14.40
CA ARG A 306 14.34 -22.35 -13.62
C ARG A 306 14.17 -21.51 -12.36
N LEU A 307 13.49 -20.37 -12.47
CA LEU A 307 13.25 -19.47 -11.34
C LEU A 307 12.33 -20.12 -10.30
N ILE A 308 11.21 -20.74 -10.71
CA ILE A 308 10.30 -21.49 -9.82
C ILE A 308 11.03 -22.66 -9.16
N ARG A 309 11.89 -23.40 -9.89
CA ARG A 309 12.66 -24.50 -9.30
C ARG A 309 13.56 -24.03 -8.16
N LYS A 310 14.13 -22.83 -8.29
CA LYS A 310 14.96 -22.20 -7.25
C LYS A 310 14.11 -21.59 -6.14
N TYR A 311 12.96 -21.03 -6.47
CA TYR A 311 12.06 -20.30 -5.57
C TYR A 311 10.60 -20.76 -5.76
N PRO A 312 10.20 -21.91 -5.18
CA PRO A 312 8.91 -22.55 -5.44
C PRO A 312 7.67 -21.77 -4.98
N TYR A 313 7.87 -20.73 -4.18
CA TYR A 313 6.83 -19.85 -3.66
C TYR A 313 6.45 -18.71 -4.62
N LEU A 314 7.18 -18.51 -5.73
CA LEU A 314 6.85 -17.48 -6.72
C LEU A 314 5.71 -17.96 -7.64
N ASP A 315 4.68 -17.13 -7.79
CA ASP A 315 3.57 -17.40 -8.70
C ASP A 315 3.78 -16.75 -10.07
N PHE A 316 4.00 -17.60 -11.08
CA PHE A 316 4.10 -17.26 -12.50
C PHE A 316 3.04 -17.97 -13.35
N GLN A 317 1.94 -18.44 -12.75
CA GLN A 317 0.92 -19.20 -13.47
C GLN A 317 0.38 -18.38 -14.66
N LYS A 318 0.04 -17.10 -14.43
CA LYS A 318 -0.48 -16.20 -15.47
C LYS A 318 0.51 -15.98 -16.62
N GLU A 319 1.78 -15.77 -16.31
CA GLU A 319 2.85 -15.58 -17.31
C GLU A 319 3.09 -16.85 -18.14
N THR A 320 3.02 -17.99 -17.48
CA THR A 320 3.18 -19.31 -18.11
C THR A 320 2.01 -19.59 -19.06
N GLU A 321 0.77 -19.38 -18.60
CA GLU A 321 -0.45 -19.48 -19.41
C GLU A 321 -0.38 -18.52 -20.61
N LEU A 322 0.05 -17.28 -20.40
CA LEU A 322 0.22 -16.29 -21.47
C LEU A 322 1.21 -16.76 -22.54
N CYS A 323 2.35 -17.35 -22.14
CA CYS A 323 3.29 -17.93 -23.08
C CYS A 323 2.66 -19.08 -23.88
N HIS A 324 1.94 -19.98 -23.20
CA HIS A 324 1.28 -21.11 -23.84
C HIS A 324 0.21 -20.69 -24.84
N THR A 325 -0.64 -19.72 -24.49
CA THR A 325 -1.64 -19.16 -25.42
C THR A 325 -0.98 -18.51 -26.62
N ARG A 326 0.15 -17.82 -26.46
CA ARG A 326 0.88 -17.21 -27.59
C ARG A 326 1.64 -18.21 -28.45
N LEU A 327 2.02 -19.37 -27.90
CA LEU A 327 2.68 -20.46 -28.61
C LEU A 327 1.69 -21.30 -29.44
N ASN A 328 0.47 -21.48 -28.93
CA ASN A 328 -0.62 -22.22 -29.57
C ASN A 328 -1.85 -21.30 -29.77
N PRO A 329 -1.75 -20.30 -30.68
CA PRO A 329 -2.76 -19.25 -30.84
C PRO A 329 -4.10 -19.72 -31.38
#